data_AF-A0A925P3X4-F1
#
_entry.id   AF-A0A925P3X4-F1
#
_cell.length_a   1.000
_cell.length_b   1.000
_cell.length_c   1.000
_cell.angle_alpha   90.00
_cell.angle_beta   90.00
_cell.angle_gamma   90.00
#
_symmetry.space_group_name_H-M   'P 1'
#
loop_
_entity.id
_entity.type
_entity.pdbx_description
1 polymer ?
#
loop_
_entity_poly.entity_id
_entity_poly.type
_entity_poly.pdbx_seq_one_letter_code
_entity_poly.pdbx_strand_id
1 'polypeptide(L)'
;MESITPVRFADIQAILNRITAGRSKEGMRAAHSSPGFGWDTLDQLKAVVVRPDGEFGKAYTLIDMDLVHQGRGAETNLVQALANPGGVDSYGRMPYNAPPAQYATPAELQQIIDWLNAGLPE
;
A
#
# COMPACT_ATOMS: atom_id res chain seq x y z
N MET A 1 -31.25 7.33 6.12
CA MET A 1 -30.10 6.68 5.47
C MET A 1 -28.95 7.67 5.54
N GLU A 2 -27.95 7.41 6.38
CA GLU A 2 -26.71 8.15 6.29
C GLU A 2 -26.06 7.79 4.94
N SER A 3 -25.78 8.79 4.10
CA SER A 3 -24.95 8.57 2.93
C SER A 3 -23.55 8.29 3.42
N ILE A 4 -23.14 7.03 3.36
CA ILE A 4 -21.75 6.65 3.63
C ILE A 4 -20.95 7.22 2.46
N THR A 5 -20.11 8.22 2.73
CA THR A 5 -19.23 8.75 1.69
C THR A 5 -18.24 7.63 1.33
N PRO A 6 -18.17 7.19 0.05
CA PRO A 6 -17.25 6.14 -0.34
C PRO A 6 -15.81 6.59 -0.09
N VAL A 7 -14.97 5.68 0.41
CA VAL A 7 -13.52 5.91 0.52
C VAL A 7 -12.96 6.04 -0.90
N ARG A 8 -12.13 7.05 -1.14
CA ARG A 8 -11.57 7.41 -2.45
C ARG A 8 -10.04 7.33 -2.46
N PHE A 9 -9.43 7.36 -3.64
CA PHE A 9 -7.97 7.30 -3.76
C PHE A 9 -7.28 8.42 -2.97
N ALA A 10 -7.86 9.62 -2.93
CA ALA A 10 -7.34 10.73 -2.13
C ALA A 10 -7.21 10.39 -0.63
N ASP A 11 -8.13 9.61 -0.07
CA ASP A 11 -8.07 9.17 1.34
C ASP A 11 -6.91 8.19 1.55
N ILE A 12 -6.71 7.28 0.61
CA ILE A 12 -5.61 6.31 0.64
C ILE A 12 -4.26 7.01 0.48
N GLN A 13 -4.16 7.95 -0.45
CA GLN A 13 -2.98 8.78 -0.63
C GLN A 13 -2.64 9.56 0.66
N ALA A 14 -3.64 10.08 1.37
CA ALA A 14 -3.43 10.76 2.64
C ALA A 14 -2.85 9.82 3.71
N ILE A 15 -3.35 8.58 3.81
CA ILE A 15 -2.81 7.55 4.73
C ILE A 15 -1.35 7.25 4.36
N LEU A 16 -1.07 6.97 3.08
CA LEU A 16 0.28 6.66 2.60
C LEU A 16 1.27 7.80 2.86
N ASN A 17 0.86 9.05 2.62
CA ASN A 17 1.65 10.24 2.91
C ASN A 17 1.94 10.39 4.42
N ARG A 18 0.94 10.13 5.27
CA ARG A 18 1.10 10.21 6.72
C ARG A 18 2.10 9.18 7.23
N ILE A 19 1.94 7.91 6.85
CA ILE A 19 2.81 6.83 7.34
C ILE A 19 4.25 6.99 6.84
N THR A 20 4.44 7.58 5.66
CA THR A 20 5.78 7.80 5.07
C THR A 20 6.36 9.19 5.32
N ALA A 21 5.72 10.01 6.17
CA ALA A 21 6.18 11.36 6.47
C ALA A 21 7.65 11.37 6.93
N GLY A 22 8.46 12.24 6.32
CA GLY A 22 9.89 12.34 6.58
C GLY A 22 10.78 11.34 5.82
N ARG A 23 10.21 10.45 4.99
CA ARG A 23 10.97 9.59 4.06
C ARG A 23 11.05 10.24 2.68
N SER A 24 12.20 10.14 2.02
CA SER A 24 12.34 10.59 0.63
C SER A 24 11.71 9.60 -0.33
N LYS A 25 11.04 10.10 -1.37
CA LYS A 25 10.46 9.26 -2.43
C LYS A 25 11.55 8.51 -3.19
N GLU A 26 12.69 9.15 -3.44
CA GLU A 26 13.86 8.55 -4.07
C GLU A 26 14.41 7.39 -3.23
N GLY A 27 14.54 7.58 -1.91
CA GLY A 27 15.00 6.54 -1.00
C GLY A 27 14.04 5.34 -0.96
N MET A 28 12.74 5.59 -0.97
CA MET A 28 11.75 4.51 -1.03
C MET A 28 11.78 3.78 -2.38
N ARG A 29 11.92 4.47 -3.51
CA ARG A 29 12.09 3.83 -4.84
C ARG A 29 13.32 2.92 -4.88
N ALA A 30 14.44 3.41 -4.35
CA ALA A 30 15.68 2.65 -4.28
C ALA A 30 15.53 1.39 -3.40
N ALA A 31 14.93 1.53 -2.21
CA ALA A 31 14.72 0.42 -1.29
C ALA A 31 13.83 -0.70 -1.86
N HIS A 32 12.90 -0.36 -2.76
CA HIS A 32 12.00 -1.33 -3.39
C HIS A 32 12.48 -1.80 -4.78
N SER A 33 13.67 -1.38 -5.22
CA SER A 33 14.21 -1.61 -6.57
C SER A 33 13.18 -1.39 -7.68
N SER A 34 12.38 -0.32 -7.54
CA SER A 34 11.21 -0.09 -8.37
C SER A 34 11.16 1.36 -8.82
N PRO A 35 11.54 1.66 -10.07
CA PRO A 35 11.51 3.03 -10.60
C PRO A 35 10.08 3.59 -10.67
N GLY A 36 9.09 2.70 -10.81
CA GLY A 36 7.67 3.04 -10.79
C GLY A 36 7.07 3.24 -9.39
N PHE A 37 7.83 3.00 -8.32
CA PHE A 37 7.31 3.12 -6.96
C PHE A 37 6.83 4.55 -6.66
N GLY A 38 5.56 4.65 -6.26
CA GLY A 38 4.92 5.88 -5.87
C GLY A 38 3.39 5.75 -5.88
N TRP A 39 2.73 6.80 -5.40
CA TRP A 39 1.27 6.89 -5.27
C TRP A 39 0.80 8.33 -5.45
N ASP A 40 1.46 9.11 -6.31
CA ASP A 40 1.01 10.46 -6.65
C ASP A 40 -0.31 10.42 -7.45
N THR A 41 -0.55 9.32 -8.16
CA THR A 41 -1.80 9.00 -8.86
C THR A 41 -2.21 7.55 -8.60
N LEU A 42 -3.49 7.23 -8.81
CA LEU A 42 -3.99 5.86 -8.68
C LEU A 42 -3.27 4.92 -9.66
N ASP A 43 -3.10 5.34 -10.91
CA ASP A 43 -2.40 4.54 -11.92
C ASP A 43 -0.95 4.26 -11.54
N GLN A 44 -0.26 5.22 -10.93
CA GLN A 44 1.09 4.98 -10.41
C GLN A 44 1.07 3.90 -9.31
N LEU A 45 0.14 4.01 -8.35
CA LEU A 45 0.04 3.04 -7.25
C LEU A 45 -0.28 1.63 -7.76
N LYS A 46 -1.21 1.51 -8.72
CA LYS A 46 -1.58 0.23 -9.35
C LYS A 46 -0.42 -0.40 -10.11
N ALA A 47 0.45 0.41 -10.70
CA ALA A 47 1.61 -0.05 -11.44
C ALA A 47 2.80 -0.46 -10.54
N VAL A 48 2.73 -0.26 -9.21
CA VAL A 48 3.86 -0.57 -8.33
C VAL A 48 4.09 -2.07 -8.22
N VAL A 49 5.27 -2.48 -8.67
CA VAL A 49 5.85 -3.80 -8.42
C VAL A 49 7.13 -3.59 -7.61
N VAL A 50 7.21 -4.18 -6.42
CA VAL A 50 8.41 -4.10 -5.56
C VAL A 50 9.26 -5.36 -5.71
N ARG A 51 10.58 -5.17 -5.62
CA ARG A 51 11.58 -6.24 -5.70
C ARG A 51 12.63 -6.03 -4.60
N PRO A 52 12.32 -6.42 -3.36
CA PRO A 52 13.19 -6.14 -2.21
C PRO A 52 14.54 -6.85 -2.31
N ASP A 53 14.61 -8.01 -2.98
CA ASP A 53 15.85 -8.76 -3.21
C ASP A 53 16.64 -8.30 -4.46
N GLY A 54 16.32 -7.12 -5.01
CA GLY A 54 16.96 -6.55 -6.19
C GLY A 54 16.21 -6.83 -7.51
N GLU A 55 16.69 -6.27 -8.62
CA GLU A 55 16.02 -6.27 -9.94
C GLU A 55 15.61 -7.68 -10.43
N PHE A 56 16.42 -8.70 -10.12
CA PHE A 56 16.17 -10.09 -10.50
C PHE A 56 15.47 -10.91 -9.41
N GLY A 57 15.15 -10.30 -8.27
CA GLY A 57 14.44 -10.90 -7.16
C GLY A 57 12.96 -11.13 -7.43
N LYS A 58 12.26 -11.74 -6.46
CA LYS A 58 10.81 -11.96 -6.56
C LYS A 58 10.08 -10.62 -6.66
N ALA A 59 9.15 -10.54 -7.61
CA ALA A 59 8.29 -9.38 -7.79
C ALA A 59 7.04 -9.50 -6.93
N TYR A 60 6.64 -8.38 -6.33
CA TYR A 60 5.40 -8.25 -5.58
C TYR A 60 4.62 -7.04 -6.11
N THR A 61 3.57 -7.31 -6.89
CA THR A 61 2.61 -6.29 -7.29
C THR A 61 1.81 -5.84 -6.07
N LEU A 62 1.83 -4.55 -5.72
CA LEU A 62 1.17 -4.10 -4.48
C LEU A 62 -0.35 -4.29 -4.52
N ILE A 63 -0.97 -3.97 -5.64
CA ILE A 63 -2.41 -4.12 -5.88
C ILE A 63 -2.61 -5.21 -6.93
N ASP A 64 -3.03 -6.39 -6.50
CA ASP A 64 -3.46 -7.47 -7.38
C ASP A 64 -4.94 -7.25 -7.75
N MET A 65 -5.20 -6.95 -9.02
CA MET A 65 -6.55 -6.67 -9.50
C MET A 65 -7.48 -7.89 -9.47
N ASP A 66 -6.94 -9.11 -9.56
CA ASP A 66 -7.77 -10.31 -9.48
C ASP A 66 -8.30 -10.50 -8.06
N LEU A 67 -7.48 -10.18 -7.05
CA LEU A 67 -7.94 -10.14 -5.64
C LEU A 67 -8.96 -9.03 -5.42
N VAL A 68 -8.73 -7.83 -5.98
CA VAL A 68 -9.67 -6.71 -5.91
C VAL A 68 -11.04 -7.09 -6.49
N HIS A 69 -11.09 -7.65 -7.70
CA HIS A 69 -12.35 -8.06 -8.33
C HIS A 69 -13.08 -9.19 -7.59
N GLN A 70 -12.36 -9.96 -6.77
CA GLN A 70 -12.93 -11.01 -5.90
C GLN A 70 -13.37 -10.48 -4.52
N GLY A 71 -13.21 -9.18 -4.24
CA GLY A 71 -13.49 -8.62 -2.90
C GLY A 71 -12.49 -9.08 -1.83
N ARG A 72 -11.27 -9.46 -2.25
CA ARG A 72 -10.18 -9.99 -1.41
C ARG A 72 -9.07 -8.95 -1.20
N GLY A 73 -9.44 -7.68 -1.06
CA GLY A 73 -8.51 -6.56 -0.86
C GLY A 73 -7.56 -6.75 0.31
N ALA A 74 -8.00 -7.39 1.39
CA ALA A 74 -7.17 -7.71 2.55
C ALA A 74 -5.96 -8.62 2.23
N GLU A 75 -6.04 -9.38 1.14
CA GLU A 75 -4.98 -10.31 0.72
C GLU A 75 -3.98 -9.66 -0.24
N THR A 76 -4.22 -8.42 -0.66
CA THR A 76 -3.28 -7.68 -1.51
C THR A 76 -1.96 -7.41 -0.78
N ASN A 77 -0.87 -7.39 -1.53
CA ASN A 77 0.46 -7.15 -0.97
C ASN A 77 0.57 -5.78 -0.28
N LEU A 78 -0.22 -4.78 -0.71
CA LEU A 78 -0.33 -3.49 -0.02
C LEU A 78 -0.79 -3.67 1.44
N VAL A 79 -1.89 -4.39 1.67
CA VAL A 79 -2.42 -4.63 3.02
C VAL A 79 -1.46 -5.51 3.81
N GLN A 80 -0.93 -6.59 3.20
CA GLN A 80 0.01 -7.49 3.87
C GLN A 80 1.28 -6.74 4.32
N ALA A 81 1.83 -5.84 3.49
CA ALA A 81 2.98 -5.02 3.85
C ALA A 81 2.68 -4.06 5.02
N LEU A 82 1.48 -3.48 5.07
CA LEU A 82 1.10 -2.49 6.09
C LEU A 82 0.59 -3.09 7.41
N ALA A 83 0.11 -4.34 7.40
CA ALA A 83 -0.51 -4.98 8.55
C ALA A 83 0.40 -6.03 9.22
N ASN A 84 1.19 -6.78 8.46
CA ASN A 84 1.86 -7.95 9.00
C ASN A 84 3.24 -7.62 9.59
N PRO A 85 3.59 -8.19 10.76
CA PRO A 85 4.93 -8.03 11.35
C PRO A 85 6.07 -8.46 10.43
N GLY A 86 5.85 -9.46 9.56
CA GLY A 86 6.81 -9.93 8.56
C GLY A 86 6.70 -9.24 7.20
N GLY A 87 5.75 -8.32 7.01
CA GLY A 87 5.46 -7.74 5.70
C GLY A 87 5.01 -8.78 4.67
N VAL A 88 5.27 -8.49 3.40
CA VAL A 88 4.96 -9.38 2.25
C VAL A 88 6.16 -10.27 1.86
N ASP A 89 7.34 -9.89 2.32
CA ASP A 89 8.64 -10.33 1.82
C ASP A 89 9.61 -10.73 2.96
N SER A 90 9.11 -10.85 4.20
CA SER A 90 9.91 -11.07 5.42
C SER A 90 10.80 -9.89 5.85
N TYR A 91 10.75 -8.74 5.17
CA TYR A 91 11.49 -7.54 5.56
C TYR A 91 10.77 -6.71 6.64
N GLY A 92 9.62 -7.19 7.09
CA GLY A 92 8.90 -6.62 8.22
C GLY A 92 7.77 -5.68 7.83
N ARG A 93 7.04 -5.22 8.84
CA ARG A 93 5.92 -4.30 8.66
C ARG A 93 6.37 -2.97 8.09
N MET A 94 5.68 -2.49 7.06
CA MET A 94 5.91 -1.17 6.48
C MET A 94 5.15 -0.07 7.25
N PRO A 95 5.76 1.13 7.42
CA PRO A 95 7.11 1.47 6.99
C PRO A 95 8.20 0.84 7.89
N TYR A 96 9.26 0.31 7.28
CA TYR A 96 10.33 -0.41 8.00
C TYR A 96 10.98 0.43 9.10
N ASN A 97 11.10 -0.13 10.32
CA ASN A 97 11.68 0.53 11.51
C ASN A 97 11.07 1.91 11.82
N ALA A 98 9.78 2.08 11.60
CA ALA A 98 9.08 3.33 11.91
C ALA A 98 8.65 3.40 13.39
N PRO A 99 8.54 4.62 13.98
CA PRO A 99 7.89 4.80 15.27
C PRO A 99 6.41 4.38 15.22
N PRO A 100 5.78 4.00 16.35
CA PRO A 100 4.40 3.52 16.36
C PRO A 100 3.38 4.43 15.65
N ALA A 101 3.55 5.76 15.76
CA ALA A 101 2.67 6.75 15.13
C ALA A 101 2.72 6.75 13.59
N GLN A 102 3.71 6.11 12.98
CA GLN A 102 3.89 6.01 11.53
C GLN A 102 3.40 4.68 10.95
N TYR A 103 2.86 3.77 11.75
CA TYR A 103 2.14 2.62 11.20
C TYR A 103 0.70 2.99 10.86
N ALA A 104 0.12 2.27 9.90
CA ALA A 104 -1.31 2.32 9.66
C ALA A 104 -2.07 1.82 10.91
N THR A 105 -3.07 2.59 11.35
CA THR A 105 -3.98 2.20 12.42
C THR A 105 -4.96 1.13 11.93
N PRO A 106 -5.64 0.39 12.83
CA PRO A 106 -6.67 -0.56 12.42
C PRO A 106 -7.79 0.06 11.57
N ALA A 107 -8.20 1.29 11.88
CA ALA A 107 -9.23 2.01 11.12
C ALA A 107 -8.74 2.37 9.70
N GLU A 108 -7.51 2.84 9.55
CA GLU A 108 -6.93 3.15 8.23
C GLU A 108 -6.69 1.88 7.40
N LEU A 109 -6.28 0.77 8.03
CA LEU A 109 -6.19 -0.51 7.34
C LEU A 109 -7.56 -0.95 6.82
N GLN A 110 -8.62 -0.79 7.63
CA GLN A 110 -9.98 -1.09 7.19
C GLN A 110 -10.40 -0.18 6.03
N GLN A 111 -10.08 1.11 6.06
CA GLN A 111 -10.35 2.03 4.95
C GLN A 111 -9.65 1.60 3.65
N ILE A 112 -8.38 1.17 3.72
CA ILE A 112 -7.65 0.63 2.56
C ILE A 112 -8.33 -0.63 2.03
N ILE A 113 -8.75 -1.54 2.91
CA ILE A 113 -9.45 -2.78 2.53
C ILE A 113 -10.79 -2.48 1.86
N ASP A 114 -11.58 -1.58 2.44
CA ASP A 114 -12.89 -1.18 1.90
C ASP A 114 -12.74 -0.51 0.54
N TRP A 115 -11.74 0.35 0.38
CA TRP A 115 -11.42 0.99 -0.89
C TRP A 115 -10.99 -0.02 -1.97
N LEU A 116 -10.13 -0.99 -1.61
CA LEU A 116 -9.75 -2.08 -2.51
C LEU A 116 -10.97 -2.90 -2.92
N ASN A 117 -11.81 -3.30 -1.96
CA ASN A 117 -13.01 -4.09 -2.23
C ASN A 117 -14.09 -3.34 -3.01
N ALA A 118 -14.10 -2.01 -2.95
CA ALA A 118 -14.97 -1.15 -3.74
C ALA A 118 -14.50 -0.97 -5.20
N GLY A 119 -13.36 -1.55 -5.58
CA GLY A 119 -12.84 -1.48 -6.95
C GLY A 119 -12.00 -0.24 -7.24
N LEU A 120 -11.32 0.32 -6.23
CA LEU A 120 -10.38 1.44 -6.37
C LEU A 120 -11.02 2.76 -6.89
N PRO A 121 -12.12 3.24 -6.31
CA PRO A 121 -12.69 4.53 -6.73
C PRO A 121 -11.71 5.70 -6.51
N GLU A 122 -11.73 6.67 -7.45
CA GLU A 122 -10.87 7.88 -7.46
C GLU A 122 -11.31 8.92 -6.43
#